data_AF-A0A2V9A1A4-F1
#
_entry.id   AF-A0A2V9A1A4-F1
#
_cell.length_a   1.000
_cell.length_b   1.000
_cell.length_c   1.000
_cell.angle_alpha   90.00
_cell.angle_beta   90.00
_cell.angle_gamma   90.00
#
_symmetry.space_group_name_H-M   'P 1'
#
loop_
_entity.id
_entity.type
_entity.pdbx_description
1 polymer ?
#
loop_
_entity_poly.entity_id
_entity_poly.type
_entity_poly.pdbx_seq_one_letter_code
_entity_poly.pdbx_strand_id
1 'polypeptide(L)'
;MDATAVTKYATTSLRPLFEQVPSAVSGIAWRQVNGRSPEYYLPETTGAGCAFLDYDNDGWMYIYLVNSGKCDTKSSHRPLHHNC
;
A
#
# COMPACT_ATOMS: atom_id res chain seq x y z
N MET A 1 55.41 27.19 7.46
CA MET A 1 55.60 26.53 6.14
C MET A 1 55.66 25.05 6.47
N ASP A 2 54.71 24.18 6.14
CA ASP A 2 53.98 24.06 4.89
C ASP A 2 52.76 23.11 5.06
N ALA A 3 51.75 23.31 4.19
CA ALA A 3 50.56 22.55 3.79
C ALA A 3 50.08 21.39 4.71
N THR A 4 48.91 21.47 5.36
CA THR A 4 47.54 21.47 4.78
C THR A 4 47.35 20.47 3.64
N ALA A 5 47.13 19.20 3.97
CA ALA A 5 46.46 18.24 3.09
C ALA A 5 45.08 17.93 3.68
N VAL A 6 44.08 18.77 3.34
CA VAL A 6 42.67 18.44 3.57
C VAL A 6 42.24 17.57 2.39
N THR A 7 42.11 16.27 2.64
CA THR A 7 41.55 15.32 1.66
C THR A 7 40.14 15.75 1.26
N LYS A 8 39.99 16.15 -0.01
CA LYS A 8 38.70 16.45 -0.63
C LYS A 8 37.97 15.15 -0.93
N TYR A 9 37.16 14.66 0.00
CA TYR A 9 36.24 13.57 -0.30
C TYR A 9 35.11 14.10 -1.20
N ALA A 10 35.01 13.56 -2.40
CA ALA A 10 33.90 13.83 -3.30
C ALA A 10 32.60 13.36 -2.62
N THR A 11 31.69 14.29 -2.36
CA THR A 11 30.38 13.99 -1.80
C THR A 11 29.56 13.35 -2.91
N THR A 12 29.48 12.01 -2.92
CA THR A 12 28.47 11.31 -3.73
C THR A 12 27.11 11.87 -3.36
N SER A 13 26.42 12.49 -4.31
CA SER A 13 25.04 12.95 -4.11
C SER A 13 24.17 11.72 -3.89
N LEU A 14 23.94 11.40 -2.61
CA LEU A 14 23.09 10.29 -2.22
C LEU A 14 21.63 10.71 -2.44
N ARG A 15 21.07 10.34 -3.59
CA ARG A 15 19.61 10.31 -3.72
C ARG A 15 19.06 9.32 -2.68
N PRO A 16 18.00 9.68 -1.95
CA PRO A 16 17.40 8.75 -0.99
C PRO A 16 16.85 7.53 -1.73
N LEU A 17 16.99 6.35 -1.13
CA LEU A 17 16.46 5.10 -1.69
C LEU A 17 14.93 5.11 -1.76
N PHE A 18 14.29 5.84 -0.85
CA PHE A 18 12.85 6.03 -0.80
C PHE A 18 12.56 7.53 -0.63
N GLU A 19 11.62 8.03 -1.42
CA GLU A 19 11.06 9.37 -1.23
C GLU A 19 9.60 9.28 -0.79
N GLN A 20 9.20 10.21 0.06
CA GLN A 20 7.80 10.33 0.45
C GLN A 20 7.07 11.14 -0.63
N VAL A 21 6.04 10.55 -1.24
CA VAL A 21 5.13 11.26 -2.14
C VAL A 21 3.79 11.47 -1.44
N PRO A 22 3.44 12.71 -1.04
CA PRO A 22 2.15 13.00 -0.41
C PRO A 22 0.97 12.73 -1.35
N SER A 23 -0.21 12.44 -0.80
CA SER A 23 -1.45 12.28 -1.60
C SER A 23 -1.80 13.51 -2.42
N ALA A 24 -1.42 14.72 -1.97
CA ALA A 24 -1.59 15.96 -2.71
C ALA A 24 -0.75 16.01 -4.01
N VAL A 25 0.32 15.21 -4.09
CA VAL A 25 1.20 15.11 -5.27
C VAL A 25 0.83 13.91 -6.12
N SER A 26 0.56 12.75 -5.51
CA SER A 26 0.21 11.52 -6.24
C SER A 26 -1.24 11.46 -6.70
N GLY A 27 -2.14 12.24 -6.09
CA GLY A 27 -3.59 12.14 -6.29
C GLY A 27 -4.23 10.92 -5.62
N ILE A 28 -3.45 10.06 -4.96
CA ILE A 28 -3.94 8.81 -4.37
C ILE A 28 -4.50 9.09 -2.97
N ALA A 29 -5.82 9.09 -2.85
CA ALA A 29 -6.54 9.20 -1.58
C ALA A 29 -7.21 7.86 -1.25
N TRP A 30 -6.51 7.00 -0.52
CA TRP A 30 -7.03 5.71 -0.07
C TRP A 30 -7.05 5.61 1.46
N ARG A 31 -8.09 4.97 2.00
CA ARG A 31 -8.27 4.75 3.43
C ARG A 31 -8.68 3.30 3.69
N GLN A 32 -7.88 2.59 4.46
CA GLN A 32 -8.27 1.28 5.00
C GLN A 32 -9.47 1.43 5.94
N VAL A 33 -10.46 0.56 5.78
CA VAL A 33 -11.57 0.40 6.72
C VAL A 33 -11.53 -1.05 7.18
N ASN A 34 -11.27 -1.29 8.46
CA ASN A 34 -11.09 -2.65 8.98
C ASN A 34 -12.40 -3.28 9.49
N GLY A 35 -13.55 -2.63 9.29
CA GLY A 35 -14.85 -3.18 9.68
C GLY A 35 -15.00 -3.48 11.17
N ARG A 36 -14.26 -2.76 12.04
CA ARG A 36 -14.18 -2.99 13.49
C ARG A 36 -15.54 -3.20 14.14
N SER A 37 -15.70 -4.30 14.87
CA SER A 37 -16.86 -4.61 15.70
C SER A 37 -16.47 -4.73 17.18
N PRO A 38 -17.44 -4.66 18.11
CA PRO A 38 -17.21 -4.99 19.53
C PRO A 38 -16.72 -6.43 19.76
N GLU A 39 -16.98 -7.33 18.83
CA GLU A 39 -16.69 -8.76 18.92
C GLU A 39 -15.25 -9.11 18.49
N TYR A 40 -14.49 -8.15 17.93
CA TYR A 40 -13.08 -8.28 17.57
C TYR A 40 -12.78 -9.55 16.77
N TYR A 41 -13.50 -9.77 15.66
CA TYR A 41 -13.30 -10.96 14.84
C TYR A 41 -11.88 -10.99 14.20
N LEU A 42 -11.32 -12.18 14.02
CA LEU A 42 -10.00 -12.38 13.38
C LEU A 42 -9.85 -11.70 11.99
N PRO A 43 -10.89 -11.62 11.13
CA PRO A 43 -10.77 -10.87 9.88
C PRO A 43 -10.58 -9.36 10.06
N GLU A 44 -10.93 -8.78 11.21
CA GLU A 44 -10.78 -7.35 11.52
C GLU A 44 -9.36 -6.97 11.93
N THR A 45 -8.56 -7.95 12.38
CA THR A 45 -7.14 -7.77 12.71
C THR A 45 -6.24 -7.95 11.50
N THR A 46 -6.77 -8.50 10.40
CA THR A 46 -6.03 -8.64 9.14
C THR A 46 -5.92 -7.27 8.46
N GLY A 47 -4.69 -6.77 8.34
CA GLY A 47 -4.40 -5.51 7.67
C GLY A 47 -4.76 -5.53 6.18
N ALA A 48 -4.95 -4.35 5.60
CA ALA A 48 -5.08 -4.22 4.16
C ALA A 48 -3.76 -4.55 3.45
N GLY A 49 -3.87 -5.09 2.24
CA GLY A 49 -2.75 -5.34 1.36
C GLY A 49 -2.65 -4.30 0.25
N CYS A 50 -1.44 -4.10 -0.27
CA CYS A 50 -1.23 -3.41 -1.53
C CYS A 50 -0.24 -4.18 -2.40
N ALA A 51 -0.33 -4.02 -3.71
CA ALA A 51 0.63 -4.55 -4.67
C ALA A 51 0.89 -3.53 -5.79
N PHE A 52 2.13 -3.50 -6.25
CA PHE A 52 2.55 -2.79 -7.46
C PHE A 52 2.85 -3.82 -8.53
N LEU A 53 2.20 -3.73 -9.68
CA LEU A 53 2.29 -4.72 -10.75
C LEU A 53 2.06 -4.04 -12.10
N ASP A 54 2.86 -4.39 -13.09
CA ASP A 54 2.53 -4.20 -14.50
C ASP A 54 1.76 -5.45 -14.97
N TYR A 55 0.46 -5.30 -15.22
CA TYR A 55 -0.45 -6.43 -15.46
C TYR A 55 -0.50 -6.84 -16.94
N ASP A 56 -0.47 -5.86 -17.85
CA ASP A 56 -0.59 -6.06 -19.30
C ASP A 56 0.73 -5.84 -20.05
N ASN A 57 1.83 -5.59 -19.33
CA ASN A 57 3.17 -5.42 -19.87
C ASN A 57 3.26 -4.24 -20.83
N ASP A 58 2.54 -3.17 -20.52
CA ASP A 58 2.55 -1.91 -21.28
C ASP A 58 3.60 -0.92 -20.74
N GLY A 59 4.33 -1.31 -19.68
CA GLY A 59 5.34 -0.49 -19.03
C GLY A 59 4.79 0.48 -17.99
N TRP A 60 3.48 0.48 -17.74
CA TRP A 60 2.85 1.28 -16.70
C TRP A 60 2.66 0.44 -15.43
N MET A 61 3.14 0.97 -14.31
CA MET A 61 2.96 0.33 -13.01
C MET A 61 1.55 0.61 -12.49
N TYR A 62 0.76 -0.44 -12.30
CA TYR A 62 -0.55 -0.36 -11.67
C TYR A 62 -0.44 -0.58 -10.16
N ILE A 63 -1.38 0.01 -9.42
CA ILE A 63 -1.48 -0.11 -7.96
C ILE A 63 -2.77 -0.84 -7.62
N TYR A 64 -2.65 -1.97 -6.92
CA TYR A 64 -3.78 -2.74 -6.39
C TYR A 64 -3.87 -2.54 -4.88
N LEU A 65 -5.04 -2.11 -4.39
CA LEU A 65 -5.27 -1.82 -2.97
C LEU A 65 -6.44 -2.68 -2.46
N VAL A 66 -6.15 -3.57 -1.52
CA VAL A 66 -7.16 -4.46 -0.91
C VAL A 66 -7.72 -3.80 0.34
N ASN A 67 -9.05 -3.82 0.48
CA ASN A 67 -9.71 -3.34 1.69
C ASN A 67 -10.64 -4.44 2.25
N SER A 68 -10.77 -4.48 3.56
CA SER A 68 -11.68 -5.41 4.25
C SER A 68 -13.03 -4.75 4.47
N GLY A 69 -14.10 -5.53 4.42
CA GLY A 69 -15.46 -5.06 4.73
C GLY A 69 -15.85 -5.37 6.17
N LYS A 70 -17.05 -4.95 6.58
CA LYS A 70 -17.66 -5.45 7.81
C LYS A 70 -17.77 -6.98 7.75
N CYS A 71 -17.39 -7.66 8.83
CA CYS A 71 -17.60 -9.09 8.98
C CYS A 71 -19.03 -9.35 9.47
N ASP A 72 -20.03 -9.12 8.61
CA ASP A 72 -21.43 -9.35 8.96
C ASP A 72 -21.81 -10.80 8.60
N THR A 73 -21.84 -11.70 9.58
CA THR A 73 -22.34 -13.09 9.40
C THR A 73 -23.88 -13.18 9.27
N LYS A 74 -24.59 -12.04 9.32
CA LYS A 74 -26.03 -11.97 9.12
C LYS A 74 -26.38 -11.16 7.87
N SER A 75 -26.26 -11.82 6.73
CA SER A 75 -27.19 -11.63 5.63
C SER A 75 -27.62 -12.99 5.14
N SER A 76 -28.68 -13.50 5.76
CA SER A 76 -29.52 -14.51 5.14
C SER A 76 -30.16 -13.89 3.89
N HIS A 77 -29.56 -14.06 2.73
CA HIS A 77 -30.27 -13.94 1.46
C HIS A 77 -29.85 -15.12 0.59
N ARG A 78 -30.73 -16.12 0.60
CA ARG A 78 -30.89 -17.28 -0.30
C ARG A 78 -29.59 -17.83 -0.92
N PRO A 79 -29.25 -19.13 -0.70
CA PRO A 79 -28.21 -19.76 -1.52
C PRO A 79 -28.58 -19.58 -2.99
N LEU A 80 -27.69 -18.95 -3.76
CA LEU A 80 -27.80 -18.90 -5.20
C LEU A 80 -27.61 -20.34 -5.70
N HIS A 81 -28.73 -21.01 -5.94
CA HIS A 81 -28.76 -22.27 -6.67
C HIS A 81 -28.41 -21.93 -8.12
N HIS A 82 -27.15 -22.10 -8.51
CA HIS A 82 -26.79 -22.19 -9.93
C HIS A 82 -27.00 -23.65 -10.34
N ASN A 83 -28.10 -23.89 -11.03
CA ASN A 83 -28.28 -25.09 -11.83
C ASN A 83 -27.80 -24.76 -13.24
N CYS A 84 -26.92 -25.61 -13.76
CA CYS A 84 -26.34 -25.64 -15.11
C CYS A 84 -25.17 -24.69 -15.37
#